data_AF-A0A9K3GJN8-F1
#
_entry.id   AF-A0A9K3GJN8-F1
#
_cell.length_a   1.000
_cell.length_b   1.000
_cell.length_c   1.000
_cell.angle_alpha   90.00
_cell.angle_beta   90.00
_cell.angle_gamma   90.00
#
_symmetry.space_group_name_H-M   'P 1'
#
loop_
_entity.id
_entity.type
_entity.pdbx_description
1 polymer ?
#
loop_
_entity_poly.entity_id
_entity_poly.type
_entity_poly.pdbx_seq_one_letter_code
_entity_poly.pdbx_strand_id
1 'polypeptide(L)'
;MGWGLQFQALLKKQFLTNLRNVATLVLQIVVLPVAFMYLIVYFDSIMGEMMPSIAELSSVVPHGESSDVATIPAGCVLGYTPMGMGTDAIMTTVASDLSCTMVDYADADAMNAALIADPTAFDYGVLFTSFDSEGTFDYEIQYDMSGYVCEVVDGMNMVCHDQYLSVEVPLMTAIDNAILELYGKGSITVSATREYARYSISAFSTESTFGSIFTFIALSIAQAIAATQVSREREQGHRRSLQILGMKSSAYWLSVFVVLFLVVMLESVVIIGCGYAFGIKLVSENDLSLLLITFAMNALTSCGVCYLFGALIPTSKLAGLASFVYIIVFYMIGSMSSFLFVDTVDTSVQYVLAMFPPVTLMRSLTLLANNAALKQFGLDTLSLSTAMDTDSVTPTMPIGTCWVMMLVQTVLLAVIGSYCDTVVQSGRTFLLRFRKPSMPKTSPSDTIHASVRQERQTAQAAYKAAMAVKKGDELPADLPSIIVNRLSMQFRRIPDIRHKFPAVDDVSFSVPAGAVFALLGENGAGKTTTVNCLIGNYHATEGDSLLMGKPIHEVRERVGLCPQFDVVWDMLTAREHVELFARIKGIEGKHISALSSDLLGQMGLSAVSDSRVATFSGGMRR
;
A
#
# COMPACT_ATOMS: atom_id res chain seq x y z
N MET A 1 -33.25 2.92 12.87
CA MET A 1 -32.42 2.83 14.11
C MET A 1 -30.96 3.17 13.82
N GLY A 2 -30.24 3.59 14.88
CA GLY A 2 -29.10 4.51 14.86
C GLY A 2 -27.79 3.95 14.30
N TRP A 3 -27.47 4.33 13.05
CA TRP A 3 -26.16 4.07 12.44
C TRP A 3 -25.00 4.59 13.32
N GLY A 4 -25.16 5.76 13.93
CA GLY A 4 -24.15 6.34 14.83
C GLY A 4 -23.90 5.51 16.10
N LEU A 5 -24.95 4.93 16.69
CA LEU A 5 -24.83 4.05 17.86
C LEU A 5 -24.07 2.77 17.50
N GLN A 6 -24.38 2.18 16.33
CA GLN A 6 -23.67 1.00 15.82
C GLN A 6 -22.20 1.32 15.58
N PHE A 7 -21.91 2.44 14.91
CA PHE A 7 -20.54 2.89 14.65
C PHE A 7 -19.75 3.09 15.95
N GLN A 8 -20.31 3.80 16.93
CA GLN A 8 -19.65 4.02 18.22
C GLN A 8 -19.39 2.71 19.00
N ALA A 9 -20.32 1.77 18.94
CA ALA A 9 -20.16 0.47 19.59
C ALA A 9 -19.03 -0.35 18.96
N LEU A 10 -18.99 -0.40 17.62
CA LEU A 10 -17.96 -1.12 16.87
C LEU A 10 -16.59 -0.45 17.02
N LEU A 11 -16.54 0.88 17.04
CA LEU A 11 -15.33 1.66 17.31
C LEU A 11 -14.79 1.34 18.70
N LYS A 12 -15.64 1.36 19.74
CA LYS A 12 -15.26 0.97 21.11
C LYS A 12 -14.75 -0.47 21.15
N LYS A 13 -15.44 -1.40 20.49
CA LYS A 13 -15.02 -2.82 20.39
C LYS A 13 -13.63 -2.92 19.77
N GLN A 14 -13.38 -2.26 18.65
CA GLN A 14 -12.12 -2.37 17.93
C GLN A 14 -10.97 -1.73 18.71
N PHE A 15 -11.22 -0.58 19.35
CA PHE A 15 -10.26 0.07 20.23
C PHE A 15 -9.87 -0.81 21.43
N LEU A 16 -10.85 -1.36 22.14
CA LEU A 16 -10.60 -2.26 23.28
C LEU A 16 -9.86 -3.54 22.88
N THR A 17 -10.19 -4.10 21.71
CA THR A 17 -9.52 -5.30 21.19
C THR A 17 -8.04 -5.02 20.94
N ASN A 18 -7.73 -3.88 20.32
CA ASN A 18 -6.35 -3.45 20.07
C ASN A 18 -5.59 -3.13 21.35
N LEU A 19 -6.22 -2.38 22.27
CA LEU A 19 -5.59 -1.95 23.51
C LEU A 19 -5.31 -3.11 24.47
N ARG A 20 -6.12 -4.18 24.43
CA ARG A 20 -5.89 -5.40 25.22
C ARG A 20 -4.95 -6.40 24.55
N ASN A 21 -4.73 -6.25 23.24
CA ASN A 21 -3.73 -7.01 22.50
C ASN A 21 -2.40 -6.22 22.41
N VAL A 22 -1.91 -5.78 23.57
CA VAL A 22 -0.72 -4.91 23.71
C VAL A 22 0.49 -5.53 23.03
N ALA A 23 0.70 -6.84 23.12
CA ALA A 23 1.84 -7.51 22.52
C ALA A 23 1.91 -7.29 21.00
N THR A 24 0.79 -7.48 20.27
CA THR A 24 0.75 -7.24 18.83
C THR A 24 0.89 -5.75 18.51
N LEU A 25 0.26 -4.88 19.30
CA LEU A 25 0.28 -3.43 19.08
C LEU A 25 1.67 -2.84 19.33
N VAL A 26 2.37 -3.26 20.39
CA VAL A 26 3.75 -2.86 20.69
C VAL A 26 4.73 -3.42 19.67
N LEU A 27 4.55 -4.68 19.26
CA LEU A 27 5.36 -5.28 18.21
C LEU A 27 5.25 -4.48 16.90
N GLN A 28 4.03 -4.11 16.52
CA GLN A 28 3.73 -3.37 15.31
C GLN A 28 4.19 -1.91 15.36
N ILE A 29 3.81 -1.16 16.41
CA ILE A 29 3.99 0.30 16.46
C ILE A 29 5.40 0.68 16.91
N VAL A 30 6.06 -0.16 17.70
CA VAL A 30 7.34 0.20 18.34
C VAL A 30 8.46 -0.71 17.88
N VAL A 31 8.36 -2.03 18.15
CA VAL A 31 9.50 -2.95 17.98
C VAL A 31 9.93 -3.03 16.52
N LEU A 32 8.99 -3.21 15.59
CA LEU A 32 9.30 -3.33 14.17
C LEU A 32 9.86 -2.02 13.58
N PRO A 33 9.23 -0.85 13.75
CA PRO A 33 9.80 0.43 13.33
C PRO A 33 11.20 0.70 13.89
N VAL A 34 11.41 0.49 15.19
CA VAL A 34 12.72 0.69 15.82
C VAL A 34 13.77 -0.25 15.23
N ALA A 35 13.41 -1.52 14.98
CA ALA A 35 14.32 -2.48 14.37
C ALA A 35 14.71 -2.08 12.95
N PHE A 36 13.77 -1.61 12.13
CA PHE A 36 14.07 -1.13 10.76
C PHE A 36 14.87 0.16 10.76
N MET A 37 14.60 1.09 11.68
CA MET A 37 15.39 2.32 11.83
C MET A 37 16.82 2.01 12.29
N TYR A 38 16.98 1.05 13.20
CA TYR A 38 18.31 0.57 13.59
C TYR A 38 19.05 -0.10 12.44
N LEU A 39 18.35 -0.86 11.58
CA LEU A 39 18.97 -1.43 10.37
C LEU A 39 19.50 -0.34 9.44
N ILE A 40 18.82 0.81 9.29
CA ILE A 40 19.34 1.93 8.50
C ILE A 40 20.70 2.38 9.03
N VAL A 41 20.80 2.65 10.33
CA VAL A 41 22.05 3.09 10.99
C VAL A 41 23.15 2.02 10.86
N TYR A 42 22.79 0.76 11.03
CA TYR A 42 23.72 -0.36 10.92
C TYR A 42 24.28 -0.50 9.49
N PHE A 43 23.43 -0.39 8.47
CA PHE A 43 23.86 -0.45 7.07
C PHE A 43 24.70 0.77 6.69
N ASP A 44 24.35 1.96 7.17
CA ASP A 44 25.12 3.17 6.96
C ASP A 44 26.54 3.05 7.54
N SER A 45 26.67 2.51 8.77
CA SER A 45 27.96 2.22 9.40
C SER A 45 28.81 1.23 8.60
N ILE A 46 28.23 0.14 8.10
CA ILE A 46 28.97 -0.86 7.31
C ILE A 46 29.42 -0.30 5.95
N MET A 47 28.53 0.44 5.29
CA MET A 47 28.83 0.97 3.96
C MET A 47 29.78 2.15 4.03
N GLY A 48 29.73 2.96 5.09
CA GLY A 48 30.72 4.01 5.36
C GLY A 48 32.14 3.46 5.58
N GLU A 49 32.27 2.22 6.09
CA GLU A 49 33.55 1.53 6.17
C GLU A 49 34.04 0.96 4.82
N MET A 50 33.11 0.65 3.89
CA MET A 50 33.41 0.12 2.56
C MET A 50 33.63 1.19 1.49
N MET A 51 33.02 2.37 1.66
CA MET A 51 33.13 3.52 0.78
C MET A 51 33.20 4.79 1.65
N PRO A 52 34.36 5.47 1.72
CA PRO A 52 34.48 6.68 2.54
C PRO A 52 33.52 7.76 2.06
N SER A 53 32.75 8.31 2.99
CA SER A 53 31.73 9.33 2.72
C SER A 53 32.32 10.67 2.27
N ILE A 54 31.54 11.42 1.50
CA ILE A 54 31.80 12.74 0.88
C ILE A 54 32.22 13.86 1.88
N ALA A 55 32.20 13.61 3.18
CA ALA A 55 32.41 14.64 4.22
C ALA A 55 33.83 15.23 4.30
N GLU A 56 34.85 14.65 3.65
CA GLU A 56 36.24 15.13 3.75
C GLU A 56 36.70 16.07 2.63
N LEU A 57 35.86 16.42 1.64
CA LEU A 57 36.28 17.22 0.48
C LEU A 57 35.60 18.61 0.34
N SER A 58 34.94 19.11 1.39
CA SER A 58 34.23 20.40 1.36
C SER A 58 35.11 21.67 1.31
N SER A 59 36.42 21.56 1.11
CA SER A 59 37.26 22.74 0.87
C SER A 59 37.73 22.79 -0.57
N VAL A 60 37.35 23.88 -1.25
CA VAL A 60 37.85 24.36 -2.54
C VAL A 60 36.94 24.01 -3.73
N VAL A 61 35.96 24.88 -4.03
CA VAL A 61 35.86 25.56 -5.34
C VAL A 61 35.08 26.88 -5.13
N PRO A 62 35.64 28.07 -5.46
CA PRO A 62 34.87 29.31 -5.56
C PRO A 62 34.12 29.36 -6.90
N HIS A 63 32.85 29.76 -6.87
CA HIS A 63 32.07 30.10 -8.06
C HIS A 63 32.71 31.28 -8.82
N GLY A 64 33.13 31.03 -10.05
CA GLY A 64 33.44 32.06 -11.04
C GLY A 64 32.27 32.18 -12.02
N GLU A 65 31.68 33.38 -12.11
CA GLU A 65 30.75 33.75 -13.17
C GLU A 65 31.50 33.83 -14.51
N SER A 66 31.13 33.02 -15.49
CA SER A 66 31.24 33.42 -16.89
C SER A 66 30.26 32.62 -17.74
N SER A 67 29.23 33.33 -18.19
CA SER A 67 28.42 33.00 -19.35
C SER A 67 29.30 33.06 -20.59
N ASP A 68 29.62 31.93 -21.21
CA ASP A 68 29.89 31.83 -22.64
C ASP A 68 29.93 30.36 -23.06
N VAL A 69 29.36 30.12 -24.24
CA VAL A 69 29.13 28.80 -24.83
C VAL A 69 30.43 27.99 -24.95
N ALA A 70 30.43 26.84 -24.27
CA ALA A 70 31.29 25.65 -24.42
C ALA A 70 32.44 25.75 -25.45
N THR A 71 33.56 26.32 -25.01
CA THR A 71 34.88 26.25 -25.65
C THR A 71 35.91 26.01 -24.55
N ILE A 72 36.99 25.27 -24.86
CA ILE A 72 38.10 25.08 -23.92
C ILE A 72 38.61 26.48 -23.53
N PRO A 73 38.62 26.86 -22.23
CA PRO A 73 38.94 28.20 -21.81
C PRO A 73 40.38 28.56 -22.16
N ALA A 74 40.58 29.77 -22.71
CA ALA A 74 41.90 30.28 -23.04
C ALA A 74 42.76 30.39 -21.76
N GLY A 75 43.98 29.84 -21.80
CA GLY A 75 44.86 29.74 -20.64
C GLY A 75 44.84 28.39 -19.92
N CYS A 76 44.20 27.36 -20.49
CA CYS A 76 44.21 26.01 -19.91
C CYS A 76 45.62 25.41 -19.83
N VAL A 77 45.81 24.40 -18.98
CA VAL A 77 47.07 23.66 -18.83
C VAL A 77 46.89 22.24 -19.36
N LEU A 78 47.66 21.85 -20.37
CA LEU A 78 47.63 20.54 -21.00
C LEU A 78 48.80 19.67 -20.51
N GLY A 79 48.50 18.59 -19.82
CA GLY A 79 49.46 17.55 -19.45
C GLY A 79 49.62 16.53 -20.57
N TYR A 80 50.84 16.13 -20.92
CA TYR A 80 51.02 15.04 -21.90
C TYR A 80 52.21 14.12 -21.62
N THR A 81 52.14 12.90 -22.15
CA THR A 81 53.19 11.86 -22.04
C THR A 81 53.13 10.93 -23.25
N PRO A 82 54.27 10.35 -23.71
CA PRO A 82 55.62 10.52 -23.18
C PRO A 82 56.36 11.71 -23.81
N MET A 83 57.33 12.27 -23.08
CA MET A 83 58.23 13.33 -23.56
C MET A 83 59.15 12.82 -24.70
N GLY A 84 59.29 13.59 -25.78
CA GLY A 84 60.39 13.44 -26.75
C GLY A 84 60.22 12.45 -27.93
N MET A 85 59.04 11.86 -28.16
CA MET A 85 58.77 10.98 -29.32
C MET A 85 57.90 11.66 -30.40
N GLY A 86 58.18 12.93 -30.74
CA GLY A 86 57.36 13.71 -31.69
C GLY A 86 56.04 14.24 -31.11
N THR A 87 55.65 13.75 -29.93
CA THR A 87 54.55 14.22 -29.08
C THR A 87 54.71 15.68 -28.69
N ASP A 88 55.92 16.15 -28.40
CA ASP A 88 56.20 17.56 -28.07
C ASP A 88 55.81 18.50 -29.23
N ALA A 89 56.08 18.08 -30.47
CA ALA A 89 55.75 18.87 -31.65
C ALA A 89 54.23 18.91 -31.89
N ILE A 90 53.55 17.77 -31.73
CA ILE A 90 52.09 17.66 -31.86
C ILE A 90 51.42 18.54 -30.80
N MET A 91 51.79 18.37 -29.54
CA MET A 91 51.18 19.10 -28.44
C MET A 91 51.49 20.61 -28.54
N THR A 92 52.68 21.01 -28.99
CA THR A 92 53.00 22.44 -29.20
C THR A 92 52.03 23.09 -30.20
N THR A 93 51.69 22.39 -31.29
CA THR A 93 50.68 22.85 -32.24
C THR A 93 49.29 22.92 -31.60
N VAL A 94 48.88 21.90 -30.85
CA VAL A 94 47.59 21.86 -30.15
C VAL A 94 47.45 22.99 -29.13
N ALA A 95 48.49 23.24 -28.33
CA ALA A 95 48.51 24.32 -27.35
C ALA A 95 48.46 25.70 -28.00
N SER A 96 49.05 25.87 -29.19
CA SER A 96 48.96 27.10 -29.95
C SER A 96 47.56 27.35 -30.53
N ASP A 97 46.87 26.28 -30.96
CA ASP A 97 45.52 26.35 -31.54
C ASP A 97 44.47 26.63 -30.44
N LEU A 98 44.62 26.02 -29.26
CA LEU A 98 43.71 26.16 -28.12
C LEU A 98 44.09 27.27 -27.13
N SER A 99 45.19 28.00 -27.36
CA SER A 99 45.71 29.03 -26.45
C SER A 99 45.96 28.51 -25.01
N CYS A 100 46.55 27.31 -24.91
CA CYS A 100 46.84 26.64 -23.64
C CYS A 100 48.35 26.56 -23.38
N THR A 101 48.73 26.35 -22.12
CA THR A 101 50.10 26.06 -21.69
C THR A 101 50.30 24.55 -21.55
N MET A 102 51.53 24.06 -21.68
CA MET A 102 51.80 22.62 -21.68
C MET A 102 52.74 22.22 -20.56
N VAL A 103 52.51 21.03 -20.00
CA VAL A 103 53.38 20.37 -19.04
C VAL A 103 53.66 18.95 -19.53
N ASP A 104 54.93 18.61 -19.66
CA ASP A 104 55.38 17.30 -20.10
C ASP A 104 55.62 16.37 -18.91
N TYR A 105 55.29 15.08 -19.09
CA TYR A 105 55.52 14.02 -18.13
C TYR A 105 56.29 12.87 -18.77
N ALA A 106 57.13 12.22 -17.96
CA ALA A 106 57.99 11.12 -18.42
C ALA A 106 57.19 9.86 -18.79
N ASP A 107 56.18 9.54 -18.00
CA ASP A 107 55.30 8.40 -18.17
C ASP A 107 53.90 8.68 -17.60
N ALA A 108 52.96 7.77 -17.89
CA ALA A 108 51.58 7.84 -17.40
C ALA A 108 51.51 7.85 -15.85
N ASP A 109 52.44 7.15 -15.18
CA ASP A 109 52.47 7.06 -13.72
C ASP A 109 52.93 8.38 -13.07
N ALA A 110 53.91 9.09 -13.65
CA ALA A 110 54.32 10.41 -13.20
C ALA A 110 53.23 11.47 -13.43
N MET A 111 52.53 11.40 -14.57
CA MET A 111 51.39 12.27 -14.86
C MET A 111 50.25 12.07 -13.84
N ASN A 112 49.91 10.81 -13.54
CA ASN A 112 48.91 10.49 -12.52
C ASN A 112 49.36 10.89 -11.10
N ALA A 113 50.64 10.71 -10.75
CA ALA A 113 51.18 11.11 -9.46
C ALA A 113 51.15 12.63 -9.25
N ALA A 114 51.34 13.42 -10.31
CA ALA A 114 51.24 14.88 -10.26
C ALA A 114 49.81 15.36 -9.93
N LEU A 115 48.78 14.74 -10.53
CA LEU A 115 47.38 15.03 -10.23
C LEU A 115 46.96 14.65 -8.80
N ILE A 116 47.56 13.60 -8.26
CA ILE A 116 47.32 13.17 -6.87
C ILE A 116 47.94 14.16 -5.89
N ALA A 117 49.10 14.71 -6.22
CA ALA A 117 49.79 15.69 -5.38
C ALA A 117 49.18 17.09 -5.47
N ASP A 118 48.75 17.52 -6.65
CA ASP A 118 48.10 18.80 -6.88
C ASP A 118 46.91 18.64 -7.86
N PRO A 119 45.66 18.83 -7.39
CA PRO A 119 44.45 18.86 -8.20
C PRO A 119 44.45 19.82 -9.39
N THR A 120 45.30 20.84 -9.37
CA THR A 120 45.37 21.91 -10.38
C THR A 120 46.63 21.80 -11.25
N ALA A 121 47.35 20.67 -11.18
CA ALA A 121 48.58 20.45 -11.94
C ALA A 121 48.40 20.63 -13.46
N PHE A 122 47.26 20.17 -13.99
CA PHE A 122 46.84 20.42 -15.36
C PHE A 122 45.32 20.21 -15.51
N ASP A 123 44.70 20.87 -16.48
CA ASP A 123 43.25 20.85 -16.72
C ASP A 123 42.80 19.67 -17.60
N TYR A 124 43.63 19.25 -18.56
CA TYR A 124 43.37 18.12 -19.45
C TYR A 124 44.66 17.33 -19.75
N GLY A 125 44.58 16.01 -19.75
CA GLY A 125 45.71 15.10 -19.98
C GLY A 125 45.61 14.37 -21.32
N VAL A 126 46.74 14.17 -22.01
CA VAL A 126 46.83 13.39 -23.25
C VAL A 126 47.93 12.34 -23.14
N LEU A 127 47.57 11.06 -23.23
CA LEU A 127 48.48 9.93 -23.17
C LEU A 127 48.60 9.29 -24.54
N PHE A 128 49.79 9.34 -25.15
CA PHE A 128 50.07 8.62 -26.38
C PHE A 128 50.51 7.18 -26.05
N THR A 129 49.78 6.18 -26.55
CA THR A 129 49.97 4.75 -26.19
C THR A 129 50.72 3.96 -27.25
N SER A 130 50.64 4.34 -28.53
CA SER A 130 51.42 3.75 -29.61
C SER A 130 51.93 4.82 -30.58
N PHE A 131 53.16 4.61 -31.07
CA PHE A 131 53.79 5.44 -32.09
C PHE A 131 54.46 4.52 -33.10
N ASP A 132 53.76 4.21 -34.20
CA ASP A 132 54.31 3.36 -35.26
C ASP A 132 54.89 4.22 -36.39
N SER A 133 56.08 3.86 -36.88
CA SER A 133 56.75 4.51 -38.02
C SER A 133 55.97 4.42 -39.35
N GLU A 134 54.85 3.70 -39.37
CA GLU A 134 53.92 3.58 -40.50
C GLU A 134 52.74 4.57 -40.43
N GLY A 135 52.71 5.47 -39.42
CA GLY A 135 51.75 6.56 -39.33
C GLY A 135 50.47 6.22 -38.57
N THR A 136 50.52 5.27 -37.63
CA THR A 136 49.40 4.98 -36.71
C THR A 136 49.67 5.66 -35.37
N PHE A 137 48.73 6.48 -34.92
CA PHE A 137 48.79 7.18 -33.64
C PHE A 137 47.59 6.75 -32.78
N ASP A 138 47.89 6.11 -31.65
CA ASP A 138 46.89 5.85 -30.62
C ASP A 138 47.15 6.77 -29.43
N TYR A 139 46.12 7.50 -29.02
CA TYR A 139 46.14 8.35 -27.83
C TYR A 139 44.86 8.19 -27.01
N GLU A 140 44.99 8.46 -25.71
CA GLU A 140 43.92 8.49 -24.74
C GLU A 140 43.83 9.91 -24.14
N ILE A 141 42.62 10.43 -24.02
CA ILE A 141 42.36 11.73 -23.37
C ILE A 141 41.91 11.48 -21.93
N GLN A 142 42.43 12.27 -21.00
CA GLN A 142 42.06 12.32 -19.59
C GLN A 142 41.52 13.70 -19.23
N TYR A 143 40.33 13.75 -18.63
CA TYR A 143 39.72 14.99 -18.15
C TYR A 143 38.82 14.70 -16.95
N ASP A 144 38.41 15.75 -16.24
CA ASP A 144 37.53 15.64 -15.08
C ASP A 144 36.07 15.45 -15.50
N MET A 145 35.54 14.23 -15.33
CA MET A 145 34.12 13.91 -15.58
C MET A 145 33.18 14.35 -14.44
N SER A 146 33.72 14.83 -13.31
CA SER A 146 32.92 15.24 -12.13
C SER A 146 32.13 16.53 -12.36
N GLY A 147 32.58 17.33 -13.33
CA GLY A 147 32.04 18.66 -13.61
C GLY A 147 30.92 18.63 -14.63
N TYR A 148 29.71 18.19 -14.27
CA TYR A 148 28.56 18.68 -15.03
C TYR A 148 28.52 20.20 -14.86
N VAL A 149 28.94 20.93 -15.89
CA VAL A 149 28.73 22.39 -15.95
C VAL A 149 27.25 22.57 -16.26
N CYS A 150 26.47 22.65 -15.20
CA CYS A 150 25.05 22.95 -15.27
C CYS A 150 24.90 24.46 -15.21
N GLU A 151 24.60 25.07 -16.35
CA GLU A 151 24.30 26.50 -16.41
C GLU A 151 22.80 26.72 -16.23
N VAL A 152 22.44 27.76 -15.48
CA VAL A 152 21.05 28.17 -15.31
C VAL A 152 20.71 29.15 -16.42
N VAL A 153 20.06 28.66 -17.47
CA VAL A 153 19.53 29.49 -18.54
C VAL A 153 18.19 30.07 -18.07
N ASP A 154 18.10 31.41 -18.08
CA ASP A 154 16.88 32.18 -17.77
C ASP A 154 16.27 31.97 -16.37
N GLY A 155 17.08 31.59 -15.38
CA GLY A 155 16.66 31.51 -13.97
C GLY A 155 15.75 30.33 -13.60
N MET A 156 15.41 29.44 -14.55
CA MET A 156 14.54 28.28 -14.30
C MET A 156 14.94 27.01 -15.05
N ASN A 157 15.76 27.08 -16.10
CA ASN A 157 16.20 25.91 -16.87
C ASN A 157 17.66 25.58 -16.55
N MET A 158 17.89 24.38 -16.01
CA MET A 158 19.24 23.87 -15.77
C MET A 158 19.67 23.05 -16.99
N VAL A 159 20.63 23.57 -17.77
CA VAL A 159 21.22 22.85 -18.90
C VAL A 159 22.57 22.32 -18.44
N CYS A 160 22.65 21.02 -18.22
CA CYS A 160 23.90 20.35 -17.93
C CYS A 160 24.57 19.97 -19.25
N HIS A 161 25.73 20.57 -19.51
CA HIS A 161 26.50 20.28 -20.72
C HIS A 161 27.21 18.94 -20.58
N ASP A 162 27.04 18.09 -21.58
CA ASP A 162 27.82 16.86 -21.73
C ASP A 162 29.27 17.25 -22.06
N GLN A 163 30.19 16.93 -21.15
CA GLN A 163 31.61 17.25 -21.29
C GLN A 163 32.24 16.58 -22.52
N TYR A 164 31.65 15.48 -23.01
CA TYR A 164 32.04 14.84 -24.25
C TYR A 164 32.01 15.83 -25.45
N LEU A 165 30.93 16.60 -25.58
CA LEU A 165 30.74 17.54 -26.70
C LEU A 165 31.52 18.85 -26.53
N SER A 166 31.85 19.24 -25.29
CA SER A 166 32.44 20.54 -24.97
C SER A 166 33.95 20.52 -24.76
N VAL A 167 34.51 19.35 -24.41
CA VAL A 167 35.94 19.19 -24.10
C VAL A 167 36.57 18.13 -25.00
N GLU A 168 36.00 16.93 -25.05
CA GLU A 168 36.61 15.79 -25.74
C GLU A 168 36.65 16.00 -27.26
N VAL A 169 35.52 16.39 -27.87
CA VAL A 169 35.44 16.60 -29.33
C VAL A 169 36.37 17.72 -29.82
N PRO A 170 36.42 18.93 -29.20
CA PRO A 170 37.35 19.99 -29.61
C PRO A 170 38.82 19.59 -29.44
N LEU A 171 39.17 18.94 -28.33
CA LEU A 171 40.55 18.51 -28.07
C LEU A 171 40.99 17.41 -29.03
N MET A 172 40.13 16.42 -29.29
CA MET A 172 40.35 15.38 -30.30
C MET A 172 40.56 15.99 -31.69
N THR A 173 39.72 16.96 -32.07
CA THR A 173 39.83 17.65 -33.36
C THR A 173 41.15 18.42 -33.48
N ALA A 174 41.59 19.09 -32.40
CA ALA A 174 42.86 19.82 -32.38
C ALA A 174 44.07 18.88 -32.51
N ILE A 175 44.05 17.74 -31.80
CA ILE A 175 45.10 16.72 -31.88
C ILE A 175 45.15 16.10 -33.28
N ASP A 176 44.01 15.73 -33.84
CA ASP A 176 43.91 15.14 -35.17
C ASP A 176 44.42 16.10 -36.25
N ASN A 177 44.06 17.39 -36.16
CA ASN A 177 44.56 18.42 -37.07
C ASN A 177 46.09 18.61 -36.96
N ALA A 178 46.63 18.64 -35.73
CA ALA A 178 48.07 18.74 -35.50
C ALA A 178 48.85 17.55 -36.06
N ILE A 179 48.31 16.33 -35.91
CA ILE A 179 48.90 15.11 -36.47
C ILE A 179 48.87 15.16 -38.02
N LEU A 180 47.74 15.59 -38.60
CA LEU A 180 47.59 15.70 -40.05
C LEU A 180 48.53 16.75 -40.66
N GLU A 181 48.73 17.89 -39.98
CA GLU A 181 49.64 18.95 -40.43
C GLU A 181 51.11 18.51 -40.40
N LEU A 182 51.52 17.81 -39.34
CA LEU A 182 52.92 17.41 -39.14
C LEU A 182 53.32 16.16 -39.93
N TYR A 183 52.41 15.19 -40.09
CA TYR A 183 52.75 13.88 -40.65
C TYR A 183 52.02 13.53 -41.96
N GLY A 184 51.03 14.32 -42.40
CA GLY A 184 50.52 14.36 -43.78
C GLY A 184 49.80 13.11 -44.32
N LYS A 185 49.86 11.96 -43.63
CA LYS A 185 49.08 10.72 -43.88
C LYS A 185 49.30 9.74 -42.72
N GLY A 186 48.28 9.58 -41.88
CA GLY A 186 48.28 8.58 -40.82
C GLY A 186 46.88 8.03 -40.56
N SER A 187 46.81 6.77 -40.12
CA SER A 187 45.59 6.15 -39.60
C SER A 187 45.49 6.52 -38.12
N ILE A 188 44.56 7.41 -37.75
CA ILE A 188 44.37 7.81 -36.36
C ILE A 188 43.28 6.93 -35.75
N THR A 189 43.60 6.25 -34.66
CA THR A 189 42.66 5.40 -33.92
C THR A 189 42.62 5.83 -32.46
N VAL A 190 41.50 6.43 -32.04
CA VAL A 190 41.28 6.71 -30.61
C VAL A 190 40.89 5.40 -29.93
N SER A 191 41.77 4.92 -29.04
CA SER A 191 41.62 3.60 -28.43
C SER A 191 40.78 3.61 -27.15
N ALA A 192 40.80 4.69 -26.35
CA ALA A 192 39.95 4.84 -25.16
C ALA A 192 39.98 6.27 -24.58
N THR A 193 38.89 6.70 -23.96
CA THR A 193 38.89 7.80 -22.98
C THR A 193 38.99 7.25 -21.56
N ARG A 194 39.82 7.88 -20.71
CA ARG A 194 39.99 7.52 -19.31
C ARG A 194 39.68 8.70 -18.41
N GLU A 195 38.83 8.50 -17.42
CA GLU A 195 38.64 9.44 -16.32
C GLU A 195 39.93 9.56 -15.49
N TYR A 196 40.19 10.73 -14.87
CA TYR A 196 41.32 10.89 -13.95
C TYR A 196 41.35 9.77 -12.89
N ALA A 197 42.55 9.40 -12.44
CA ALA A 197 42.73 8.52 -11.29
C ALA A 197 42.34 9.26 -9.99
N ARG A 198 41.04 9.48 -9.79
CA ARG A 198 40.44 9.77 -8.48
C ARG A 198 39.45 8.67 -8.13
N TYR A 199 39.22 8.50 -6.83
CA TYR A 199 38.11 7.69 -6.33
C TYR A 199 36.84 8.16 -7.05
N SER A 200 36.19 7.27 -7.79
CA SER A 200 34.93 7.59 -8.44
C SER A 200 33.93 8.05 -7.37
N ILE A 201 33.54 9.32 -7.44
CA ILE A 201 32.41 9.82 -6.67
C ILE A 201 31.18 9.34 -7.41
N SER A 202 30.85 8.05 -7.25
CA SER A 202 29.47 7.66 -7.48
C SER A 202 28.62 8.43 -6.47
N ALA A 203 27.67 9.23 -6.97
CA ALA A 203 26.64 9.88 -6.16
C ALA A 203 25.66 8.86 -5.52
N PHE A 204 26.17 7.67 -5.17
CA PHE A 204 25.45 6.67 -4.40
C PHE A 204 25.49 7.11 -2.93
N SER A 205 24.55 7.96 -2.54
CA SER A 205 24.32 8.17 -1.13
C SER A 205 23.62 6.92 -0.59
N THR A 206 24.37 6.11 0.15
CA THR A 206 23.85 4.92 0.86
C THR A 206 22.59 5.28 1.65
N GLU A 207 22.59 6.46 2.26
CA GLU A 207 21.49 6.97 3.06
C GLU A 207 20.22 7.24 2.23
N SER A 208 20.32 7.79 1.00
CA SER A 208 19.11 8.05 0.20
C SER A 208 18.47 6.77 -0.31
N THR A 209 19.29 5.81 -0.74
CA THR A 209 18.81 4.56 -1.33
C THR A 209 18.31 3.60 -0.25
N PHE A 210 19.08 3.34 0.81
CA PHE A 210 18.68 2.42 1.87
C PHE A 210 17.70 3.05 2.86
N GLY A 211 17.82 4.35 3.15
CA GLY A 211 16.91 5.06 4.04
C GLY A 211 15.46 5.04 3.55
N SER A 212 15.25 5.25 2.24
CA SER A 212 13.91 5.15 1.62
C SER A 212 13.36 3.72 1.67
N ILE A 213 14.19 2.71 1.43
CA ILE A 213 13.82 1.28 1.46
C ILE A 213 13.35 0.83 2.85
N PHE A 214 14.16 1.05 3.88
CA PHE A 214 13.82 0.57 5.22
C PHE A 214 12.65 1.35 5.82
N THR A 215 12.55 2.65 5.53
CA THR A 215 11.38 3.46 5.92
C THR A 215 10.10 2.98 5.24
N PHE A 216 10.18 2.61 3.96
CA PHE A 216 9.06 2.02 3.22
C PHE A 216 8.58 0.70 3.85
N ILE A 217 9.52 -0.21 4.17
CA ILE A 217 9.19 -1.51 4.76
C ILE A 217 8.55 -1.32 6.14
N ALA A 218 9.12 -0.42 6.96
CA ALA A 218 8.58 -0.07 8.26
C ALA A 218 7.12 0.42 8.13
N LEU A 219 6.84 1.35 7.22
CA LEU A 219 5.49 1.89 7.00
C LEU A 219 4.48 0.86 6.43
N SER A 220 4.96 -0.16 5.70
CA SER A 220 4.09 -1.08 4.95
C SER A 220 3.73 -2.35 5.74
N ILE A 221 4.53 -2.78 6.73
CA ILE A 221 4.29 -4.03 7.47
C ILE A 221 2.98 -3.98 8.27
N ALA A 222 2.62 -2.80 8.78
CA ALA A 222 1.37 -2.48 9.45
C ALA A 222 0.14 -2.97 8.67
N GLN A 223 0.17 -2.73 7.37
CA GLN A 223 -0.92 -3.04 6.45
C GLN A 223 -1.15 -4.55 6.35
N ALA A 224 -0.07 -5.35 6.29
CA ALA A 224 -0.17 -6.80 6.20
C ALA A 224 -0.75 -7.42 7.49
N ILE A 225 -0.36 -6.88 8.65
CA ILE A 225 -0.90 -7.29 9.95
C ILE A 225 -2.39 -6.95 10.02
N ALA A 226 -2.77 -5.73 9.64
CA ALA A 226 -4.15 -5.28 9.61
C ALA A 226 -5.03 -6.13 8.67
N ALA A 227 -4.54 -6.44 7.46
CA ALA A 227 -5.24 -7.31 6.50
C ALA A 227 -5.50 -8.70 7.07
N THR A 228 -4.54 -9.24 7.84
CA THR A 228 -4.69 -10.53 8.54
C THR A 228 -5.78 -10.46 9.62
N GLN A 229 -5.83 -9.38 10.40
CA GLN A 229 -6.82 -9.20 11.46
C GLN A 229 -8.25 -9.08 10.92
N VAL A 230 -8.44 -8.26 9.87
CA VAL A 230 -9.74 -8.10 9.21
C VAL A 230 -10.22 -9.42 8.61
N SER A 231 -9.32 -10.15 7.96
CA SER A 231 -9.62 -11.46 7.38
C SER A 231 -9.91 -12.52 8.44
N ARG A 232 -9.25 -12.46 9.60
CA ARG A 232 -9.52 -13.35 10.75
C ARG A 232 -10.92 -13.13 11.32
N GLU A 233 -11.36 -11.88 11.45
CA GLU A 233 -12.72 -11.58 11.93
C GLU A 233 -13.80 -12.07 10.94
N ARG A 234 -13.48 -12.06 9.65
CA ARG A 234 -14.32 -12.66 8.61
C ARG A 234 -14.33 -14.18 8.67
N GLU A 235 -13.16 -14.81 8.81
CA GLU A 235 -13.00 -16.27 8.89
C GLU A 235 -13.76 -16.87 10.08
N GLN A 236 -13.73 -16.18 11.23
CA GLN A 236 -14.50 -16.56 12.43
C GLN A 236 -16.02 -16.35 12.29
N GLY A 237 -16.48 -15.74 11.19
CA GLY A 237 -17.90 -15.50 10.95
C GLY A 237 -18.53 -14.41 11.82
N HIS A 238 -17.76 -13.77 12.72
CA HIS A 238 -18.24 -12.74 13.64
C HIS A 238 -18.97 -11.61 12.90
N ARG A 239 -18.41 -11.16 11.79
CA ARG A 239 -19.00 -10.10 10.96
C ARG A 239 -20.38 -10.48 10.42
N ARG A 240 -20.55 -11.71 9.91
CA ARG A 240 -21.84 -12.19 9.38
C ARG A 240 -22.87 -12.31 10.50
N SER A 241 -22.46 -12.80 11.65
CA SER A 241 -23.33 -12.88 12.82
C SER A 241 -23.84 -11.50 13.26
N LEU A 242 -22.98 -10.48 13.26
CA LEU A 242 -23.40 -9.10 13.54
C LEU A 242 -24.37 -8.55 12.47
N GLN A 243 -24.14 -8.85 11.18
CA GLN A 243 -25.05 -8.44 10.11
C GLN A 243 -26.44 -9.06 10.26
N ILE A 244 -26.52 -10.33 10.65
CA ILE A 244 -27.80 -11.02 10.92
C ILE A 244 -28.55 -10.34 12.07
N LEU A 245 -27.83 -9.84 13.08
CA LEU A 245 -28.41 -9.12 14.21
C LEU A 245 -28.88 -7.69 13.87
N GLY A 246 -28.63 -7.21 12.65
CA GLY A 246 -29.05 -5.90 12.16
C GLY A 246 -27.93 -4.86 12.06
N MET A 247 -26.65 -5.26 12.17
CA MET A 247 -25.53 -4.34 11.96
C MET A 247 -25.44 -3.89 10.50
N LYS A 248 -25.36 -2.58 10.27
CA LYS A 248 -25.12 -2.01 8.94
C LYS A 248 -23.65 -2.20 8.52
N SER A 249 -23.42 -2.70 7.30
CA SER A 249 -22.07 -2.92 6.77
C SER A 249 -21.21 -1.65 6.71
N SER A 250 -21.81 -0.49 6.43
CA SER A 250 -21.08 0.79 6.37
C SER A 250 -20.53 1.24 7.73
N ALA A 251 -21.27 0.99 8.81
CA ALA A 251 -20.83 1.35 10.17
C ALA A 251 -19.62 0.51 10.59
N TYR A 252 -19.63 -0.79 10.26
CA TYR A 252 -18.49 -1.68 10.49
C TYR A 252 -17.25 -1.21 9.76
N TRP A 253 -17.36 -1.00 8.45
CA TRP A 253 -16.22 -0.65 7.63
C TRP A 253 -15.61 0.71 7.97
N LEU A 254 -16.43 1.70 8.29
CA LEU A 254 -15.93 2.99 8.79
C LEU A 254 -15.23 2.83 10.15
N SER A 255 -15.72 1.97 11.03
CA SER A 255 -15.07 1.73 12.34
C SER A 255 -13.69 1.08 12.17
N VAL A 256 -13.56 0.13 11.23
CA VAL A 256 -12.28 -0.49 10.89
C VAL A 256 -11.34 0.54 10.27
N PHE A 257 -11.83 1.35 9.33
CA PHE A 257 -11.06 2.42 8.69
C PHE A 257 -10.49 3.40 9.71
N VAL A 258 -11.31 3.92 10.63
CA VAL A 258 -10.87 4.91 11.62
C VAL A 258 -9.82 4.34 12.56
N VAL A 259 -10.02 3.12 13.09
CA VAL A 259 -9.02 2.52 13.99
C VAL A 259 -7.74 2.18 13.24
N LEU A 260 -7.83 1.65 12.02
CA LEU A 260 -6.66 1.34 11.22
C LEU A 260 -5.86 2.61 10.88
N PHE A 261 -6.54 3.67 10.47
CA PHE A 261 -5.92 4.97 10.20
C PHE A 261 -5.17 5.49 11.43
N LEU A 262 -5.79 5.45 12.61
CA LEU A 262 -5.14 5.87 13.86
C LEU A 262 -3.93 5.00 14.21
N VAL A 263 -4.01 3.69 14.01
CA VAL A 263 -2.87 2.78 14.29
C VAL A 263 -1.69 3.08 13.35
N VAL A 264 -1.93 3.20 12.04
CA VAL A 264 -0.86 3.49 11.06
C VAL A 264 -0.32 4.91 11.22
N MET A 265 -1.17 5.86 11.63
CA MET A 265 -0.72 7.22 11.95
C MET A 265 0.17 7.26 13.20
N LEU A 266 -0.18 6.51 14.25
CA LEU A 266 0.67 6.39 15.44
C LEU A 266 2.03 5.77 15.11
N GLU A 267 2.03 4.72 14.28
CA GLU A 267 3.26 4.10 13.78
C GLU A 267 4.12 5.10 12.97
N SER A 268 3.50 5.91 12.13
CA SER A 268 4.17 6.97 11.38
C SER A 268 4.83 8.00 12.30
N VAL A 269 4.16 8.40 13.39
CA VAL A 269 4.73 9.31 14.40
C VAL A 269 5.91 8.68 15.13
N VAL A 270 5.84 7.38 15.45
CA VAL A 270 6.96 6.66 16.07
C VAL A 270 8.15 6.58 15.11
N ILE A 271 7.92 6.31 13.83
CA ILE A 271 8.98 6.32 12.80
C ILE A 271 9.67 7.68 12.73
N ILE A 272 8.91 8.78 12.71
CA ILE A 272 9.49 10.14 12.70
C ILE A 272 10.30 10.38 13.99
N GLY A 273 9.75 10.03 15.16
CA GLY A 273 10.44 10.18 16.44
C GLY A 273 11.74 9.38 16.53
N CYS A 274 11.72 8.13 16.05
CA CYS A 274 12.92 7.30 15.94
C CYS A 274 13.91 7.88 14.93
N GLY A 275 13.44 8.39 13.80
CA GLY A 275 14.29 9.02 12.79
C GLY A 275 15.08 10.20 13.34
N TYR A 276 14.45 11.08 14.13
CA TYR A 276 15.15 12.15 14.84
C TYR A 276 16.10 11.63 15.93
N ALA A 277 15.71 10.61 16.68
CA ALA A 277 16.54 10.04 17.75
C ALA A 277 17.82 9.37 17.22
N PHE A 278 17.73 8.73 16.05
CA PHE A 278 18.85 8.06 15.39
C PHE A 278 19.63 8.96 14.42
N GLY A 279 19.20 10.21 14.21
CA GLY A 279 19.88 11.15 13.30
C GLY A 279 19.77 10.77 11.83
N ILE A 280 18.68 10.13 11.40
CA ILE A 280 18.49 9.70 10.01
C ILE A 280 18.23 10.94 9.14
N LYS A 281 19.11 11.22 8.18
CA LYS A 281 19.04 12.43 7.32
C LYS A 281 17.73 12.58 6.55
N LEU A 282 17.14 11.46 6.11
CA LEU A 282 15.81 11.46 5.48
C LEU A 282 14.74 12.15 6.35
N VAL A 283 14.85 12.02 7.67
CA VAL A 283 13.91 12.61 8.64
C VAL A 283 14.43 13.93 9.21
N SER A 284 15.73 14.04 9.50
CA SER A 284 16.30 15.22 10.16
C SER A 284 16.41 16.44 9.24
N GLU A 285 16.70 16.24 7.95
CA GLU A 285 16.94 17.32 6.99
C GLU A 285 15.67 17.82 6.30
N ASN A 286 14.58 17.04 6.36
CA ASN A 286 13.31 17.41 5.75
C ASN A 286 12.36 18.09 6.73
N ASP A 287 11.51 18.97 6.21
CA ASP A 287 10.48 19.62 7.01
C ASP A 287 9.50 18.58 7.59
N LEU A 288 9.17 18.74 8.88
CA LEU A 288 8.23 17.88 9.59
C LEU A 288 6.85 17.83 8.90
N SER A 289 6.43 18.92 8.27
CA SER A 289 5.16 19.02 7.54
C SER A 289 5.12 18.09 6.33
N LEU A 290 6.21 18.02 5.54
CA LEU A 290 6.32 17.14 4.38
C LEU A 290 6.23 15.66 4.78
N LEU A 291 6.92 15.30 5.87
CA LEU A 291 6.90 13.94 6.42
C LEU A 291 5.51 13.56 6.94
N LEU A 292 4.87 14.45 7.71
CA LEU A 292 3.57 14.20 8.31
C LEU A 292 2.47 14.05 7.25
N ILE A 293 2.49 14.88 6.20
CA ILE A 293 1.53 14.78 5.09
C ILE A 293 1.77 13.48 4.32
N THR A 294 3.01 13.18 3.93
CA THR A 294 3.33 11.96 3.16
C THR A 294 2.92 10.70 3.92
N PHE A 295 3.20 10.63 5.22
CA PHE A 295 2.87 9.46 6.03
C PHE A 295 1.36 9.38 6.34
N ALA A 296 0.67 10.52 6.50
CA ALA A 296 -0.79 10.54 6.61
C ALA A 296 -1.46 10.04 5.32
N MET A 297 -0.95 10.41 4.15
CA MET A 297 -1.42 9.88 2.86
C MET A 297 -1.19 8.36 2.76
N ASN A 298 -0.04 7.87 3.25
CA ASN A 298 0.21 6.44 3.35
C ASN A 298 -0.79 5.72 4.28
N ALA A 299 -1.15 6.32 5.41
CA ALA A 299 -2.13 5.73 6.32
C ALA A 299 -3.51 5.57 5.63
N LEU A 300 -3.91 6.56 4.81
CA LEU A 300 -5.14 6.49 4.02
C LEU A 300 -5.09 5.36 2.98
N THR A 301 -4.03 5.28 2.19
CA THR A 301 -3.90 4.23 1.16
C THR A 301 -3.81 2.84 1.76
N SER A 302 -3.09 2.69 2.88
CA SER A 302 -2.98 1.43 3.61
C SER A 302 -4.34 0.91 4.05
N CYS A 303 -5.24 1.81 4.46
CA CYS A 303 -6.63 1.44 4.78
C CYS A 303 -7.38 0.91 3.54
N GLY A 304 -7.22 1.56 2.38
CA GLY A 304 -7.81 1.12 1.12
C GLY A 304 -7.33 -0.28 0.69
N VAL A 305 -6.03 -0.56 0.81
CA VAL A 305 -5.46 -1.87 0.46
C VAL A 305 -5.92 -2.96 1.43
N CYS A 306 -5.95 -2.67 2.74
CA CYS A 306 -6.48 -3.59 3.76
C CYS A 306 -7.93 -3.98 3.46
N TYR A 307 -8.73 -3.00 3.04
CA TYR A 307 -10.12 -3.19 2.64
C TYR A 307 -10.27 -4.16 1.46
N LEU A 308 -9.44 -3.98 0.42
CA LEU A 308 -9.44 -4.84 -0.76
C LEU A 308 -9.10 -6.29 -0.42
N PHE A 309 -8.00 -6.53 0.32
CA PHE A 309 -7.60 -7.89 0.68
C PHE A 309 -8.58 -8.56 1.65
N GLY A 310 -9.12 -7.81 2.61
CA GLY A 310 -10.17 -8.31 3.51
C GLY A 310 -11.47 -8.68 2.78
N ALA A 311 -11.75 -8.06 1.63
CA ALA A 311 -12.91 -8.36 0.78
C ALA A 311 -12.68 -9.55 -0.18
N LEU A 312 -11.47 -9.72 -0.72
CA LEU A 312 -11.17 -10.75 -1.71
C LEU A 312 -10.78 -12.10 -1.10
N ILE A 313 -10.03 -12.08 0.01
CA ILE A 313 -9.38 -13.30 0.53
C ILE A 313 -10.20 -13.87 1.71
N PRO A 314 -10.65 -15.13 1.64
CA PRO A 314 -11.48 -15.71 2.68
C PRO A 314 -10.71 -16.19 3.92
N THR A 315 -9.42 -16.50 3.77
CA THR A 315 -8.58 -17.08 4.84
C THR A 315 -7.57 -16.06 5.37
N SER A 316 -7.44 -15.97 6.70
CA SER A 316 -6.58 -14.98 7.36
C SER A 316 -5.09 -15.12 6.99
N LYS A 317 -4.57 -16.34 6.98
CA LYS A 317 -3.16 -16.62 6.63
C LYS A 317 -2.81 -16.22 5.20
N LEU A 318 -3.70 -16.50 4.25
CA LEU A 318 -3.50 -16.15 2.85
C LEU A 318 -3.59 -14.63 2.65
N ALA A 319 -4.44 -13.93 3.41
CA ALA A 319 -4.59 -12.49 3.29
C ALA A 319 -3.33 -11.73 3.70
N GLY A 320 -2.72 -12.12 4.83
CA GLY A 320 -1.44 -11.57 5.25
C GLY A 320 -0.33 -11.84 4.24
N LEU A 321 -0.21 -13.09 3.78
CA LEU A 321 0.80 -13.47 2.78
C LEU A 321 0.60 -12.73 1.45
N ALA A 322 -0.61 -12.65 0.92
CA ALA A 322 -0.90 -11.95 -0.32
C ALA A 322 -0.64 -10.44 -0.21
N SER A 323 -1.00 -9.82 0.92
CA SER A 323 -0.66 -8.41 1.18
C SER A 323 0.85 -8.21 1.26
N PHE A 324 1.59 -9.15 1.85
CA PHE A 324 3.05 -9.08 1.95
C PHE A 324 3.73 -9.24 0.58
N VAL A 325 3.29 -10.21 -0.22
CA VAL A 325 3.76 -10.38 -1.60
C VAL A 325 3.45 -9.16 -2.45
N TYR A 326 2.25 -8.57 -2.30
CA TYR A 326 1.88 -7.32 -2.96
C TYR A 326 2.85 -6.19 -2.61
N ILE A 327 3.18 -6.02 -1.32
CA ILE A 327 4.15 -5.01 -0.88
C ILE A 327 5.51 -5.26 -1.53
N ILE A 328 6.04 -6.49 -1.51
CA ILE A 328 7.36 -6.80 -2.08
C ILE A 328 7.42 -6.59 -3.59
N VAL A 329 6.41 -7.03 -4.34
CA VAL A 329 6.42 -6.94 -5.81
C VAL A 329 6.38 -5.48 -6.24
N PHE A 330 5.47 -4.68 -5.69
CA PHE A 330 5.36 -3.27 -6.05
C PHE A 330 6.47 -2.42 -5.40
N TYR A 331 7.09 -2.89 -4.31
CA TYR A 331 8.33 -2.35 -3.80
C TYR A 331 9.47 -2.49 -4.81
N MET A 332 9.69 -3.67 -5.40
CA MET A 332 10.77 -3.88 -6.37
C MET A 332 10.60 -3.02 -7.62
N ILE A 333 9.35 -2.75 -8.00
CA ILE A 333 9.04 -1.81 -9.09
C ILE A 333 9.31 -0.37 -8.61
N GLY A 334 8.86 -0.01 -7.41
CA GLY A 334 9.04 1.32 -6.84
C GLY A 334 10.50 1.68 -6.53
N SER A 335 11.35 0.72 -6.17
CA SER A 335 12.78 0.99 -5.89
C SER A 335 13.52 1.47 -7.14
N MET A 336 13.03 1.11 -8.33
CA MET A 336 13.48 1.64 -9.61
C MET A 336 12.87 3.02 -9.93
N SER A 337 12.24 3.71 -8.97
CA SER A 337 11.56 4.99 -9.21
C SER A 337 12.48 6.07 -9.77
N SER A 338 13.76 6.12 -9.36
CA SER A 338 14.73 7.07 -9.94
C SER A 338 15.00 6.83 -11.42
N PHE A 339 14.76 5.61 -11.93
CA PHE A 339 14.87 5.27 -13.35
C PHE A 339 13.52 5.35 -14.09
N LEU A 340 12.41 5.04 -13.40
CA LEU A 340 11.08 4.98 -14.00
C LEU A 340 10.41 6.35 -14.12
N PHE A 341 10.77 7.31 -13.28
CA PHE A 341 10.21 8.66 -13.25
C PHE A 341 11.24 9.68 -13.73
N VAL A 342 11.76 9.45 -14.94
CA VAL A 342 12.69 10.31 -15.69
C VAL A 342 11.98 10.79 -16.95
N ASP A 343 12.42 11.93 -17.48
CA ASP A 343 11.88 12.58 -18.67
C ASP A 343 11.89 11.72 -19.93
N THR A 344 12.74 10.70 -19.96
CA THR A 344 12.83 9.71 -21.05
C THR A 344 11.66 8.73 -21.08
N VAL A 345 10.92 8.58 -19.97
CA VAL A 345 9.80 7.63 -19.84
C VAL A 345 8.49 8.36 -20.07
N ASP A 346 7.67 7.81 -20.97
CA ASP A 346 6.34 8.33 -21.28
C ASP A 346 5.50 8.60 -20.01
N THR A 347 4.94 9.82 -19.92
CA THR A 347 4.16 10.26 -18.76
C THR A 347 2.98 9.32 -18.47
N SER A 348 2.36 8.74 -19.50
CA SER A 348 1.28 7.75 -19.32
C SER A 348 1.73 6.50 -18.57
N VAL A 349 2.95 6.02 -18.81
CA VAL A 349 3.50 4.85 -18.11
C VAL A 349 3.73 5.19 -16.64
N GLN A 350 4.23 6.40 -16.37
CA GLN A 350 4.41 6.90 -15.00
C GLN A 350 3.08 6.93 -14.22
N TYR A 351 2.00 7.47 -14.81
CA TYR A 351 0.67 7.49 -14.18
C TYR A 351 0.07 6.10 -13.97
N VAL A 352 0.30 5.15 -14.89
CA VAL A 352 -0.17 3.76 -14.75
C VAL A 352 0.57 3.05 -13.60
N LEU A 353 1.88 3.22 -13.51
CA LEU A 353 2.68 2.68 -12.40
C LEU A 353 2.30 3.34 -11.08
N ALA A 354 2.01 4.64 -11.11
CA ALA A 354 1.49 5.41 -9.98
C ALA A 354 0.05 5.07 -9.60
N MET A 355 -0.62 4.12 -10.27
CA MET A 355 -1.91 3.59 -9.80
C MET A 355 -1.74 2.63 -8.62
N PHE A 356 -0.52 2.12 -8.40
CA PHE A 356 -0.21 1.20 -7.31
C PHE A 356 0.35 1.96 -6.09
N PRO A 357 -0.36 1.97 -4.94
CA PRO A 357 0.05 2.74 -3.76
C PRO A 357 1.50 2.55 -3.28
N PRO A 358 2.07 1.32 -3.28
CA PRO A 358 3.47 1.12 -2.89
C PRO A 358 4.46 1.87 -3.78
N VAL A 359 4.16 2.00 -5.08
CA VAL A 359 5.04 2.68 -6.05
C VAL A 359 5.02 4.19 -5.80
N THR A 360 3.84 4.78 -5.58
CA THR A 360 3.71 6.21 -5.26
C THR A 360 4.33 6.57 -3.91
N LEU A 361 4.22 5.68 -2.91
CA LEU A 361 4.89 5.87 -1.63
C LEU A 361 6.40 5.85 -1.79
N MET A 362 6.92 4.88 -2.54
CA MET A 362 8.37 4.77 -2.77
C MET A 362 8.91 6.00 -3.48
N ARG A 363 8.24 6.47 -4.55
CA ARG A 363 8.62 7.71 -5.24
C ARG A 363 8.67 8.90 -4.27
N SER A 364 7.68 9.02 -3.38
CA SER A 364 7.64 10.10 -2.37
C SER A 364 8.82 10.01 -1.41
N LEU A 365 9.17 8.80 -0.95
CA LEU A 365 10.31 8.58 -0.06
C LEU A 365 11.65 8.84 -0.76
N THR A 366 11.80 8.45 -2.02
CA THR A 366 12.99 8.72 -2.82
C THR A 366 13.19 10.22 -3.06
N LEU A 367 12.11 10.98 -3.31
CA LEU A 367 12.18 12.44 -3.43
C LEU A 367 12.64 13.12 -2.13
N LEU A 368 12.10 12.69 -0.98
CA LEU A 368 12.51 13.18 0.34
C LEU A 368 13.97 12.81 0.64
N ALA A 369 14.37 11.60 0.28
CA ALA A 369 15.73 11.11 0.45
C ALA A 369 16.73 11.90 -0.40
N ASN A 370 16.38 12.21 -1.64
CA ASN A 370 17.21 13.02 -2.54
C ASN A 370 17.32 14.47 -2.04
N ASN A 371 16.23 15.07 -1.54
CA ASN A 371 16.29 16.41 -0.95
C ASN A 371 17.22 16.47 0.27
N ALA A 372 17.16 15.47 1.14
CA ALA A 372 18.06 15.37 2.29
C ALA A 372 19.54 15.23 1.86
N ALA A 373 19.81 14.53 0.75
CA ALA A 373 21.15 14.43 0.19
C ALA A 373 21.61 15.79 -0.39
N LEU A 374 20.74 16.50 -1.12
CA LEU A 374 21.06 17.80 -1.73
C LEU A 374 21.29 18.91 -0.70
N LYS A 375 20.62 18.85 0.46
CA LYS A 375 20.85 19.79 1.57
C LYS A 375 22.28 19.74 2.11
N GLN A 376 22.99 18.62 1.97
CA GLN A 376 24.42 18.54 2.33
C GLN A 376 25.30 19.45 1.47
N PHE A 377 24.84 19.77 0.26
CA PHE A 377 25.50 20.70 -0.67
C PHE A 377 24.92 22.14 -0.57
N GLY A 378 24.09 22.43 0.43
CA GLY A 378 23.45 23.74 0.61
C GLY A 378 22.26 24.02 -0.32
N LEU A 379 21.80 23.01 -1.06
CA LEU A 379 20.67 23.13 -2.00
C LEU A 379 19.39 22.60 -1.34
N ASP A 380 18.45 23.49 -1.01
CA ASP A 380 17.10 23.12 -0.59
C ASP A 380 16.15 23.16 -1.77
N THR A 381 15.82 21.99 -2.32
CA THR A 381 15.01 21.85 -3.54
C THR A 381 13.54 21.59 -3.24
N LEU A 382 13.23 21.11 -2.03
CA LEU A 382 11.93 20.57 -1.69
C LEU A 382 11.41 21.18 -0.38
N SER A 383 10.51 22.14 -0.54
CA SER A 383 9.79 22.81 0.54
C SER A 383 8.28 22.60 0.37
N LEU A 384 7.49 22.90 1.40
CA LEU A 384 6.03 22.81 1.30
C LEU A 384 5.45 23.68 0.15
N SER A 385 6.11 24.78 -0.18
CA SER A 385 5.69 25.68 -1.26
C SER A 385 5.96 25.09 -2.65
N THR A 386 7.11 24.43 -2.83
CA THR A 386 7.49 23.79 -4.10
C THR A 386 6.89 22.39 -4.25
N ALA A 387 6.37 21.81 -3.18
CA ALA A 387 5.77 20.47 -3.18
C ALA A 387 4.50 20.37 -4.06
N MET A 388 3.73 21.45 -4.19
CA MET A 388 2.47 21.51 -4.94
C MET A 388 2.59 22.30 -6.24
N ASP A 389 3.78 22.83 -6.55
CA ASP A 389 3.97 23.63 -7.75
C ASP A 389 3.91 22.72 -8.98
N THR A 390 2.88 22.94 -9.81
CA THR A 390 2.65 22.20 -11.06
C THR A 390 3.16 22.94 -12.28
N ASP A 391 3.70 24.15 -12.10
CA ASP A 391 4.04 25.04 -13.20
C ASP A 391 5.40 24.71 -13.83
N SER A 392 6.21 23.83 -13.20
CA SER A 392 7.36 23.22 -13.86
C SER A 392 6.87 22.13 -14.82
N VAL A 393 6.94 22.42 -16.12
CA VAL A 393 6.83 21.46 -17.23
C VAL A 393 8.04 20.51 -17.20
N THR A 394 8.15 19.74 -16.13
CA THR A 394 9.09 18.65 -15.98
C THR A 394 8.29 17.35 -16.07
N PRO A 395 8.60 16.44 -16.99
CA PRO A 395 7.90 15.16 -17.14
C PRO A 395 7.98 14.19 -15.96
N THR A 396 8.59 14.58 -14.83
CA THR A 396 8.68 13.76 -13.62
C THR A 396 7.55 14.08 -12.64
N MET A 397 7.02 13.05 -11.94
CA MET A 397 5.99 13.24 -10.92
C MET A 397 6.54 13.95 -9.66
N PRO A 398 6.08 15.17 -9.32
CA PRO A 398 6.44 15.85 -8.07
C PRO A 398 5.67 15.27 -6.86
N ILE A 399 6.16 15.53 -5.65
CA ILE A 399 5.61 14.92 -4.42
C ILE A 399 4.12 15.23 -4.21
N GLY A 400 3.65 16.44 -4.56
CA GLY A 400 2.24 16.82 -4.45
C GLY A 400 1.33 15.99 -5.35
N THR A 401 1.78 15.66 -6.56
CA THR A 401 1.03 14.74 -7.44
C THR A 401 0.96 13.34 -6.83
N CYS A 402 2.01 12.87 -6.15
CA CYS A 402 1.97 11.60 -5.42
C CYS A 402 0.91 11.62 -4.32
N TRP A 403 0.79 12.69 -3.54
CA TRP A 403 -0.25 12.81 -2.51
C TRP A 403 -1.67 12.79 -3.10
N VAL A 404 -1.89 13.51 -4.21
CA VAL A 404 -3.18 13.49 -4.92
C VAL A 404 -3.49 12.08 -5.44
N MET A 405 -2.51 11.40 -6.03
CA MET A 405 -2.66 10.03 -6.51
C MET A 405 -2.99 9.06 -5.37
N MET A 406 -2.32 9.18 -4.21
CA MET A 406 -2.61 8.36 -3.02
C MET A 406 -4.03 8.59 -2.50
N LEU A 407 -4.53 9.83 -2.53
CA LEU A 407 -5.91 10.13 -2.16
C LEU A 407 -6.91 9.49 -3.15
N VAL A 408 -6.66 9.62 -4.45
CA VAL A 408 -7.49 9.00 -5.50
C VAL A 408 -7.50 7.47 -5.36
N GLN A 409 -6.34 6.85 -5.17
CA GLN A 409 -6.21 5.41 -4.94
C GLN A 409 -7.00 4.94 -3.72
N THR A 410 -6.98 5.71 -2.62
CA THR A 410 -7.74 5.37 -1.41
C THR A 410 -9.23 5.26 -1.70
N VAL A 411 -9.78 6.25 -2.42
CA VAL A 411 -11.19 6.25 -2.82
C VAL A 411 -11.48 5.09 -3.78
N LEU A 412 -10.64 4.88 -4.79
CA LEU A 412 -10.79 3.80 -5.76
C LEU A 412 -10.80 2.42 -5.08
N LEU A 413 -9.83 2.15 -4.21
CA LEU A 413 -9.71 0.88 -3.50
C LEU A 413 -10.87 0.67 -2.51
N ALA A 414 -11.35 1.73 -1.86
CA ALA A 414 -12.55 1.66 -1.03
C ALA A 414 -13.80 1.33 -1.85
N VAL A 415 -13.97 1.93 -3.03
CA VAL A 415 -15.08 1.60 -3.94
C VAL A 415 -14.98 0.16 -4.42
N ILE A 416 -13.83 -0.26 -4.95
CA ILE A 416 -13.59 -1.62 -5.45
C ILE A 416 -13.80 -2.64 -4.33
N GLY A 417 -13.21 -2.43 -3.16
CA GLY A 417 -13.37 -3.35 -2.04
C GLY A 417 -14.83 -3.44 -1.57
N SER A 418 -15.62 -2.35 -1.69
CA SER A 418 -17.02 -2.34 -1.22
C SER A 418 -17.89 -3.10 -2.21
N TYR A 419 -17.60 -2.93 -3.49
CA TYR A 419 -18.21 -3.69 -4.56
C TYR A 419 -17.87 -5.18 -4.43
N CYS A 420 -16.59 -5.54 -4.29
CA CYS A 420 -16.14 -6.92 -4.08
C CYS A 420 -16.79 -7.54 -2.84
N ASP A 421 -16.88 -6.81 -1.74
CA ASP A 421 -17.50 -7.29 -0.51
C ASP A 421 -19.00 -7.58 -0.72
N THR A 422 -19.76 -6.68 -1.37
CA THR A 422 -21.17 -6.94 -1.68
C THR A 422 -21.37 -8.14 -2.62
N VAL A 423 -20.52 -8.30 -3.63
CA VAL A 423 -20.60 -9.40 -4.60
C VAL A 423 -20.23 -10.74 -3.95
N VAL A 424 -19.13 -10.78 -3.21
CA VAL A 424 -18.67 -11.98 -2.52
C VAL A 424 -19.63 -12.38 -1.39
N GLN A 425 -20.22 -11.41 -0.68
CA GLN A 425 -21.22 -11.71 0.37
C GLN A 425 -22.57 -12.15 -0.18
N SER A 426 -23.01 -11.61 -1.32
CA SER A 426 -24.31 -11.97 -1.90
C SER A 426 -24.33 -13.35 -2.57
N GLY A 427 -23.21 -14.09 -2.57
CA GLY A 427 -23.11 -15.41 -3.21
C GLY A 427 -23.39 -15.38 -4.72
N ARG A 428 -23.48 -14.18 -5.31
CA ARG A 428 -23.65 -13.94 -6.73
C ARG A 428 -22.27 -14.03 -7.36
N THR A 429 -21.84 -15.26 -7.65
CA THR A 429 -20.69 -15.48 -8.52
C THR A 429 -20.88 -14.63 -9.79
N PHE A 430 -19.86 -13.83 -10.08
CA PHE A 430 -19.72 -12.79 -11.11
C PHE A 430 -20.25 -13.15 -12.53
N LEU A 431 -20.58 -14.40 -12.82
CA LEU A 431 -20.84 -14.88 -14.17
C LEU A 431 -22.24 -15.41 -14.49
N LEU A 432 -23.20 -15.46 -13.57
CA LEU A 432 -24.50 -16.08 -13.90
C LEU A 432 -25.70 -15.22 -13.51
N ARG A 433 -25.84 -14.10 -14.22
CA ARG A 433 -27.13 -13.41 -14.40
C ARG A 433 -27.98 -14.23 -15.38
N PHE A 434 -28.48 -15.37 -14.96
CA PHE A 434 -29.42 -16.16 -15.77
C PHE A 434 -30.75 -16.33 -15.06
N ARG A 435 -31.71 -15.55 -15.58
CA ARG A 435 -33.09 -15.91 -15.90
C ARG A 435 -33.70 -16.98 -14.98
N LYS A 436 -34.65 -16.56 -14.13
CA LYS A 436 -35.56 -17.44 -13.38
C LYS A 436 -36.07 -18.52 -14.35
N PRO A 437 -35.65 -19.80 -14.23
CA PRO A 437 -36.29 -20.86 -14.96
C PRO A 437 -37.64 -21.06 -14.28
N SER A 438 -38.72 -20.97 -15.05
CA SER A 438 -40.02 -21.47 -14.62
C SER A 438 -39.87 -22.98 -14.42
N MET A 439 -39.81 -23.43 -13.16
CA MET A 439 -39.74 -24.84 -12.85
C MET A 439 -41.11 -25.50 -13.08
N PRO A 440 -41.14 -26.78 -13.49
CA PRO A 440 -42.38 -27.56 -13.47
C PRO A 440 -42.83 -27.70 -12.02
N LYS A 441 -44.13 -27.49 -11.76
CA LYS A 441 -44.75 -27.84 -10.49
C LYS A 441 -44.60 -29.35 -10.32
N THR A 442 -43.61 -29.81 -9.56
CA THR A 442 -43.59 -31.18 -9.08
C THR A 442 -44.81 -31.35 -8.20
N SER A 443 -45.76 -32.16 -8.68
CA SER A 443 -46.92 -32.57 -7.89
C SER A 443 -46.39 -33.20 -6.60
N PRO A 444 -46.95 -32.86 -5.42
CA PRO A 444 -46.54 -33.49 -4.18
C PRO A 444 -46.67 -35.01 -4.35
N SER A 445 -45.62 -35.76 -4.06
CA SER A 445 -45.70 -37.22 -3.96
C SER A 445 -46.85 -37.57 -2.99
N ASP A 446 -47.80 -38.39 -3.44
CA ASP A 446 -49.09 -38.64 -2.78
C ASP A 446 -49.03 -39.37 -1.42
N THR A 447 -47.86 -39.48 -0.81
CA THR A 447 -47.60 -40.09 0.51
C THR A 447 -47.33 -39.05 1.61
N ILE A 448 -47.91 -37.86 1.53
CA ILE A 448 -47.84 -36.87 2.61
C ILE A 448 -48.94 -37.17 3.65
N HIS A 449 -48.54 -37.39 4.91
CA HIS A 449 -49.45 -37.58 6.04
C HIS A 449 -50.52 -36.47 6.10
N ALA A 450 -51.76 -36.84 6.42
CA ALA A 450 -52.90 -35.92 6.48
C ALA A 450 -52.66 -34.72 7.42
N SER A 451 -51.91 -34.91 8.51
CA SER A 451 -51.50 -33.85 9.44
C SER A 451 -50.65 -32.76 8.77
N VAL A 452 -49.70 -33.15 7.92
CA VAL A 452 -48.83 -32.22 7.20
C VAL A 452 -49.60 -31.43 6.14
N ARG A 453 -50.59 -32.06 5.49
CA ARG A 453 -51.49 -31.35 4.56
C ARG A 453 -52.31 -30.27 5.28
N GLN A 454 -52.82 -30.58 6.46
CA GLN A 454 -53.59 -29.63 7.27
C GLN A 454 -52.72 -28.44 7.72
N GLU A 455 -51.51 -28.69 8.24
CA GLU A 455 -50.57 -27.64 8.67
C GLU A 455 -50.13 -26.74 7.50
N ARG A 456 -49.98 -27.33 6.31
CA ARG A 456 -49.68 -26.57 5.10
C ARG A 456 -50.84 -25.66 4.69
N GLN A 457 -52.08 -26.14 4.77
CA GLN A 457 -53.26 -25.35 4.45
C GLN A 457 -53.46 -24.20 5.44
N THR A 458 -53.25 -24.43 6.74
CA THR A 458 -53.35 -23.39 7.76
C THR A 458 -52.28 -22.31 7.56
N ALA A 459 -51.03 -22.71 7.30
CA ALA A 459 -49.94 -21.76 7.01
C ALA A 459 -50.23 -20.92 5.74
N GLN A 460 -50.77 -21.54 4.69
CA GLN A 460 -51.14 -20.83 3.46
C GLN A 460 -52.32 -19.88 3.67
N ALA A 461 -53.32 -20.26 4.47
CA ALA A 461 -54.43 -19.39 4.83
C ALA A 461 -53.94 -18.19 5.65
N ALA A 462 -53.08 -18.43 6.65
CA ALA A 462 -52.47 -17.39 7.47
C ALA A 462 -51.62 -16.42 6.63
N TYR A 463 -50.81 -16.93 5.69
CA TYR A 463 -50.03 -16.09 4.78
C TYR A 463 -50.92 -15.20 3.90
N LYS A 464 -52.01 -15.76 3.34
CA LYS A 464 -52.98 -14.98 2.55
C LYS A 464 -53.66 -13.91 3.39
N ALA A 465 -54.06 -14.24 4.61
CA ALA A 465 -54.65 -13.28 5.54
C ALA A 465 -53.66 -12.14 5.86
N ALA A 466 -52.40 -12.46 6.12
CA ALA A 466 -51.35 -11.48 6.40
C ALA A 466 -51.10 -10.52 5.21
N MET A 467 -51.04 -11.06 3.98
CA MET A 467 -50.81 -10.27 2.77
C MET A 467 -52.03 -9.44 2.32
N ALA A 468 -53.24 -9.81 2.77
CA ALA A 468 -54.45 -9.05 2.49
C ALA A 468 -54.57 -7.77 3.34
N VAL A 469 -53.83 -7.67 4.44
CA VAL A 469 -53.79 -6.48 5.31
C VAL A 469 -53.11 -5.33 4.56
N LYS A 470 -53.78 -4.17 4.44
CA LYS A 470 -53.17 -3.00 3.82
C LYS A 470 -52.07 -2.44 4.72
N LYS A 471 -51.07 -1.82 4.08
CA LYS A 471 -49.89 -1.26 4.76
C LYS A 471 -50.33 -0.13 5.72
N GLY A 472 -50.41 -0.44 7.02
CA GLY A 472 -50.82 0.51 8.07
C GLY A 472 -51.98 0.05 8.96
N ASP A 473 -52.72 -0.99 8.54
CA ASP A 473 -53.79 -1.57 9.36
C ASP A 473 -53.22 -2.51 10.44
N GLU A 474 -53.92 -2.63 11.57
CA GLU A 474 -53.55 -3.56 12.64
C GLU A 474 -53.64 -5.00 12.14
N LEU A 475 -52.64 -5.81 12.51
CA LEU A 475 -52.66 -7.23 12.22
C LEU A 475 -53.80 -7.91 12.99
N PRO A 476 -54.48 -8.91 12.41
CA PRO A 476 -55.44 -9.72 13.14
C PRO A 476 -54.80 -10.33 14.39
N ALA A 477 -55.48 -10.25 15.55
CA ALA A 477 -54.96 -10.73 16.82
C ALA A 477 -54.61 -12.23 16.81
N ASP A 478 -55.32 -13.01 16.00
CA ASP A 478 -55.13 -14.46 15.87
C ASP A 478 -54.05 -14.85 14.84
N LEU A 479 -53.36 -13.87 14.24
CA LEU A 479 -52.37 -14.16 13.22
C LEU A 479 -51.09 -14.75 13.86
N PRO A 480 -50.56 -15.87 13.34
CA PRO A 480 -49.30 -16.44 13.83
C PRO A 480 -48.13 -15.46 13.73
N SER A 481 -47.24 -15.49 14.71
CA SER A 481 -46.03 -14.65 14.72
C SER A 481 -45.05 -15.03 13.62
N ILE A 482 -44.89 -16.32 13.32
CA ILE A 482 -44.01 -16.79 12.23
C ILE A 482 -44.89 -17.52 11.22
N ILE A 483 -44.78 -17.16 9.95
CA ILE A 483 -45.51 -17.82 8.86
C ILE A 483 -44.50 -18.18 7.78
N VAL A 484 -44.42 -19.47 7.43
CA VAL A 484 -43.59 -19.99 6.35
C VAL A 484 -44.49 -20.55 5.27
N ASN A 485 -44.35 -20.07 4.04
CA ASN A 485 -45.21 -20.44 2.93
C ASN A 485 -44.38 -20.93 1.73
N ARG A 486 -44.46 -22.24 1.46
CA ARG A 486 -43.82 -22.94 0.34
C ARG A 486 -42.32 -22.64 0.20
N LEU A 487 -41.62 -22.60 1.33
CA LEU A 487 -40.20 -22.29 1.36
C LEU A 487 -39.40 -23.41 0.68
N SER A 488 -38.66 -23.06 -0.36
CA SER A 488 -37.76 -23.98 -1.06
C SER A 488 -36.38 -23.36 -1.23
N MET A 489 -35.33 -24.17 -1.02
CA MET A 489 -33.94 -23.76 -1.14
C MET A 489 -33.13 -24.84 -1.84
N GLN A 490 -32.43 -24.46 -2.90
CA GLN A 490 -31.60 -25.36 -3.71
C GLN A 490 -30.17 -24.84 -3.78
N PHE A 491 -29.19 -25.70 -3.47
CA PHE A 491 -27.77 -25.40 -3.62
C PHE A 491 -27.23 -26.00 -4.92
N ARG A 492 -26.21 -25.37 -5.50
CA ARG A 492 -25.44 -25.96 -6.60
C ARG A 492 -24.19 -26.62 -6.04
N ARG A 493 -23.90 -27.86 -6.46
CA ARG A 493 -22.70 -28.58 -6.03
C ARG A 493 -21.55 -28.20 -6.97
N ILE A 494 -20.37 -27.90 -6.43
CA ILE A 494 -19.13 -27.73 -7.22
C ILE A 494 -18.42 -29.10 -7.21
N PRO A 495 -17.97 -29.67 -8.35
CA PRO A 495 -17.77 -29.05 -9.67
C PRO A 495 -18.94 -29.15 -10.67
N ASP A 496 -19.98 -29.92 -10.38
CA ASP A 496 -21.10 -30.10 -11.31
C ASP A 496 -22.22 -29.05 -11.13
N ILE A 497 -22.04 -27.91 -11.80
CA ILE A 497 -22.94 -26.75 -11.77
C ILE A 497 -24.37 -27.10 -12.27
N ARG A 498 -24.55 -28.22 -12.98
CA ARG A 498 -25.86 -28.64 -13.53
C ARG A 498 -26.74 -29.32 -12.50
N HIS A 499 -26.16 -30.01 -11.53
CA HIS A 499 -26.92 -30.69 -10.49
C HIS A 499 -27.27 -29.74 -9.34
N LYS A 500 -28.57 -29.45 -9.22
CA LYS A 500 -29.16 -28.72 -8.08
C LYS A 500 -29.54 -29.71 -6.99
N PHE A 501 -29.09 -29.46 -5.77
CA PHE A 501 -29.46 -30.23 -4.59
C PHE A 501 -30.55 -29.48 -3.81
N PRO A 502 -31.79 -29.98 -3.75
CA PRO A 502 -32.84 -29.39 -2.92
C PRO A 502 -32.56 -29.66 -1.44
N ALA A 503 -32.19 -28.60 -0.72
CA ALA A 503 -31.95 -28.68 0.73
C ALA A 503 -33.23 -28.39 1.54
N VAL A 504 -34.18 -27.65 0.96
CA VAL A 504 -35.52 -27.43 1.50
C VAL A 504 -36.47 -27.48 0.31
N ASP A 505 -37.58 -28.21 0.42
CA ASP A 505 -38.58 -28.35 -0.65
C ASP A 505 -39.98 -28.12 -0.09
N ASP A 506 -40.57 -26.99 -0.44
CA ASP A 506 -41.99 -26.67 -0.26
C ASP A 506 -42.49 -26.72 1.20
N VAL A 507 -41.64 -26.31 2.13
CA VAL A 507 -41.93 -26.31 3.57
C VAL A 507 -42.92 -25.19 3.90
N SER A 508 -44.00 -25.53 4.61
CA SER A 508 -45.01 -24.57 5.06
C SER A 508 -45.47 -24.89 6.48
N PHE A 509 -45.36 -23.93 7.39
CA PHE A 509 -45.85 -24.04 8.77
C PHE A 509 -46.07 -22.65 9.36
N SER A 510 -46.76 -22.58 10.49
CA SER A 510 -47.01 -21.34 11.22
C SER A 510 -46.82 -21.53 12.72
N VAL A 511 -46.17 -20.56 13.38
CA VAL A 511 -45.89 -20.59 14.82
C VAL A 511 -46.67 -19.47 15.51
N PRO A 512 -47.57 -19.80 16.46
CA PRO A 512 -48.28 -18.81 17.27
C PRO A 512 -47.34 -17.95 18.13
N ALA A 513 -47.81 -16.77 18.54
CA ALA A 513 -47.10 -15.95 19.52
C ALA A 513 -46.98 -16.69 20.87
N GLY A 514 -45.81 -16.58 21.51
CA GLY A 514 -45.55 -17.21 22.81
C GLY A 514 -45.31 -18.72 22.77
N ALA A 515 -45.36 -19.36 21.60
CA ALA A 515 -45.10 -20.80 21.47
C ALA A 515 -43.59 -21.11 21.41
N VAL A 516 -43.19 -22.22 22.03
CA VAL A 516 -41.87 -22.82 21.85
C VAL A 516 -41.97 -23.83 20.71
N PHE A 517 -41.32 -23.54 19.57
CA PHE A 517 -41.33 -24.39 18.39
C PHE A 517 -39.98 -25.10 18.22
N ALA A 518 -40.01 -26.42 18.05
CA ALA A 518 -38.83 -27.24 17.83
C ALA A 518 -38.86 -27.87 16.43
N LEU A 519 -37.85 -27.57 15.60
CA LEU A 519 -37.66 -28.19 14.30
C LEU A 519 -36.72 -29.40 14.45
N LEU A 520 -37.27 -30.61 14.38
CA LEU A 520 -36.57 -31.87 14.58
C LEU A 520 -36.45 -32.67 13.27
N GLY A 521 -35.42 -33.50 13.17
CA GLY A 521 -35.12 -34.32 11.99
C GLY A 521 -33.66 -34.74 11.94
N GLU A 522 -33.32 -35.66 11.05
CA GLU A 522 -31.96 -36.18 10.90
C GLU A 522 -30.96 -35.15 10.37
N ASN A 523 -29.66 -35.44 10.52
CA ASN A 523 -28.61 -34.61 9.93
C ASN A 523 -28.74 -34.61 8.40
N GLY A 524 -28.75 -33.42 7.81
CA GLY A 524 -28.99 -33.26 6.37
C GLY A 524 -30.45 -33.03 5.95
N ALA A 525 -31.42 -33.13 6.88
CA ALA A 525 -32.85 -32.91 6.58
C ALA A 525 -33.25 -31.44 6.27
N GLY A 526 -32.29 -30.51 6.15
CA GLY A 526 -32.58 -29.12 5.81
C GLY A 526 -32.89 -28.18 6.98
N LYS A 527 -32.88 -28.64 8.24
CA LYS A 527 -33.23 -27.83 9.44
C LYS A 527 -32.47 -26.50 9.53
N THR A 528 -31.14 -26.57 9.49
CA THR A 528 -30.27 -25.40 9.54
C THR A 528 -30.48 -24.49 8.32
N THR A 529 -30.81 -25.06 7.16
CA THR A 529 -31.14 -24.29 5.95
C THR A 529 -32.46 -23.54 6.11
N THR A 530 -33.49 -24.17 6.66
CA THR A 530 -34.79 -23.54 6.97
C THR A 530 -34.61 -22.38 7.95
N VAL A 531 -33.87 -22.60 9.04
CA VAL A 531 -33.56 -21.53 10.02
C VAL A 531 -32.78 -20.39 9.36
N ASN A 532 -31.78 -20.69 8.52
CA ASN A 532 -31.02 -19.66 7.79
C ASN A 532 -31.87 -18.85 6.80
N CYS A 533 -32.91 -19.46 6.21
CA CYS A 533 -33.88 -18.73 5.39
C CYS A 533 -34.77 -17.82 6.25
N LEU A 534 -35.22 -18.32 7.41
CA LEU A 534 -36.05 -17.58 8.37
C LEU A 534 -35.38 -16.34 8.98
N ILE A 535 -34.06 -16.36 9.13
CA ILE A 535 -33.28 -15.20 9.59
C ILE A 535 -32.79 -14.32 8.41
N GLY A 536 -33.06 -14.74 7.17
CA GLY A 536 -32.67 -14.03 5.95
C GLY A 536 -31.18 -14.09 5.61
N ASN A 537 -30.46 -15.09 6.14
CA ASN A 537 -29.08 -15.38 5.77
C ASN A 537 -29.01 -16.04 4.37
N TYR A 538 -29.99 -16.88 4.03
CA TYR A 538 -30.21 -17.38 2.68
C TYR A 538 -31.43 -16.74 2.06
N HIS A 539 -31.31 -16.33 0.79
CA HIS A 539 -32.47 -15.97 -0.02
C HIS A 539 -33.10 -17.26 -0.54
N ALA A 540 -34.36 -17.52 -0.16
CA ALA A 540 -35.08 -18.69 -0.63
C ALA A 540 -35.15 -18.71 -2.17
N THR A 541 -35.09 -19.90 -2.77
CA THR A 541 -35.28 -20.07 -4.22
C THR A 541 -36.74 -19.83 -4.59
N GLU A 542 -37.66 -20.35 -3.77
CA GLU A 542 -39.11 -20.17 -3.90
C GLU A 542 -39.75 -20.04 -2.51
N GLY A 543 -40.97 -19.50 -2.49
CA GLY A 543 -41.72 -19.25 -1.26
C GLY A 543 -41.29 -17.99 -0.52
N ASP A 544 -42.03 -17.68 0.54
CA ASP A 544 -41.83 -16.51 1.38
C ASP A 544 -42.03 -16.87 2.85
N SER A 545 -41.49 -16.02 3.72
CA SER A 545 -41.73 -16.10 5.16
C SER A 545 -41.98 -14.72 5.76
N LEU A 546 -42.93 -14.68 6.67
CA LEU A 546 -43.37 -13.49 7.38
C LEU A 546 -43.11 -13.66 8.87
N LEU A 547 -42.63 -12.59 9.50
CA LEU A 547 -42.48 -12.46 10.93
C LEU A 547 -43.30 -11.25 11.39
N MET A 548 -44.23 -11.46 12.33
CA MET A 548 -45.17 -10.43 12.80
C MET A 548 -45.85 -9.69 11.64
N GLY A 549 -46.30 -10.44 10.62
CA GLY A 549 -46.95 -9.90 9.42
C GLY A 549 -46.04 -9.22 8.41
N LYS A 550 -44.75 -9.08 8.69
CA LYS A 550 -43.80 -8.37 7.84
C LYS A 550 -42.78 -9.34 7.24
N PRO A 551 -42.26 -9.06 6.04
CA PRO A 551 -41.21 -9.88 5.48
C PRO A 551 -39.95 -9.78 6.34
N ILE A 552 -39.23 -10.90 6.51
CA ILE A 552 -38.09 -11.03 7.44
C ILE A 552 -37.07 -9.89 7.33
N HIS A 553 -36.80 -9.40 6.12
CA HIS A 553 -35.82 -8.34 5.90
C HIS A 553 -36.17 -7.01 6.60
N GLU A 554 -37.45 -6.76 6.91
CA GLU A 554 -37.91 -5.58 7.65
C GLU A 554 -37.84 -5.73 9.16
N VAL A 555 -37.71 -6.96 9.68
CA VAL A 555 -37.91 -7.27 11.10
C VAL A 555 -36.67 -7.86 11.77
N ARG A 556 -35.53 -7.93 11.07
CA ARG A 556 -34.26 -8.49 11.57
C ARG A 556 -33.80 -7.85 12.89
N GLU A 557 -34.08 -6.56 13.07
CA GLU A 557 -33.74 -5.84 14.30
C GLU A 557 -34.42 -6.46 15.54
N ARG A 558 -35.61 -7.08 15.39
CA ARG A 558 -36.39 -7.66 16.49
C ARG A 558 -36.13 -9.16 16.73
N VAL A 559 -35.32 -9.81 15.89
CA VAL A 559 -34.99 -11.23 16.01
C VAL A 559 -33.69 -11.42 16.78
N GLY A 560 -33.71 -12.27 17.81
CA GLY A 560 -32.51 -12.81 18.44
C GLY A 560 -32.10 -14.12 17.78
N LEU A 561 -30.80 -14.31 17.56
CA LEU A 561 -30.24 -15.57 17.04
C LEU A 561 -29.09 -15.99 17.93
N CYS A 562 -29.13 -17.24 18.40
CA CYS A 562 -27.98 -17.92 18.97
C CYS A 562 -27.47 -18.95 17.94
N PRO A 563 -26.36 -18.66 17.22
CA PRO A 563 -25.80 -19.56 16.22
C PRO A 563 -25.19 -20.82 16.86
N GLN A 564 -24.86 -21.81 16.03
CA GLN A 564 -24.25 -23.07 16.50
C GLN A 564 -22.85 -22.86 17.11
N PHE A 565 -22.10 -21.87 16.61
CA PHE A 565 -20.78 -21.49 17.11
C PHE A 565 -20.89 -20.17 17.87
N ASP A 566 -20.23 -20.08 19.02
CA ASP A 566 -20.27 -18.90 19.87
C ASP A 566 -19.65 -17.69 19.15
N VAL A 567 -20.39 -16.58 19.09
CA VAL A 567 -19.93 -15.33 18.48
C VAL A 567 -19.34 -14.45 19.58
N VAL A 568 -18.11 -14.80 19.98
CA VAL A 568 -17.43 -14.16 21.09
C VAL A 568 -16.06 -13.64 20.68
N TRP A 569 -15.73 -12.44 21.14
CA TRP A 569 -14.39 -11.87 21.04
C TRP A 569 -13.65 -12.11 22.34
N ASP A 570 -12.63 -12.98 22.29
CA ASP A 570 -11.86 -13.40 23.48
C ASP A 570 -11.32 -12.23 24.33
N MET A 571 -11.02 -11.09 23.71
CA MET A 571 -10.47 -9.90 24.37
C MET A 571 -11.50 -9.03 25.10
N LEU A 572 -12.80 -9.20 24.84
CA LEU A 572 -13.87 -8.43 25.47
C LEU A 572 -14.37 -9.14 26.75
N THR A 573 -14.92 -8.35 27.68
CA THR A 573 -15.58 -8.89 28.88
C THR A 573 -17.02 -9.32 28.58
N ALA A 574 -17.64 -10.12 29.45
CA ALA A 574 -19.05 -10.50 29.27
C ALA A 574 -19.97 -9.28 29.24
N ARG A 575 -19.73 -8.30 30.11
CA ARG A 575 -20.44 -7.01 30.09
C ARG A 575 -20.31 -6.30 28.75
N GLU A 576 -19.09 -6.15 28.23
CA GLU A 576 -18.85 -5.47 26.96
C GLU A 576 -19.52 -6.15 25.77
N HIS A 577 -19.63 -7.48 25.77
CA HIS A 577 -20.38 -8.20 24.75
C HIS A 577 -21.87 -7.84 24.80
N VAL A 578 -22.48 -7.89 25.99
CA VAL A 578 -23.91 -7.54 26.15
C VAL A 578 -24.15 -6.09 25.76
N GLU A 579 -23.27 -5.16 26.17
CA GLU A 579 -23.34 -3.76 25.75
C GLU A 579 -23.22 -3.59 24.22
N LEU A 580 -22.30 -4.33 23.58
CA LEU A 580 -22.10 -4.30 22.13
C LEU A 580 -23.38 -4.74 21.40
N PHE A 581 -23.95 -5.89 21.78
CA PHE A 581 -25.17 -6.39 21.17
C PHE A 581 -26.38 -5.48 21.43
N ALA A 582 -26.52 -4.93 22.64
CA ALA A 582 -27.57 -3.97 22.98
C ALA A 582 -27.50 -2.71 22.10
N ARG A 583 -26.30 -2.16 21.88
CA ARG A 583 -26.09 -1.01 20.99
C ARG A 583 -26.35 -1.34 19.52
N ILE A 584 -25.97 -2.54 19.06
CA ILE A 584 -26.26 -3.00 17.69
C ILE A 584 -27.78 -3.08 17.46
N LYS A 585 -28.53 -3.50 18.48
CA LYS A 585 -30.00 -3.52 18.51
C LYS A 585 -30.64 -2.14 18.73
N GLY A 586 -29.84 -1.09 18.88
CA GLY A 586 -30.32 0.30 18.97
C GLY A 586 -30.81 0.72 20.35
N ILE A 587 -30.44 0.02 21.42
CA ILE A 587 -30.74 0.41 22.81
C ILE A 587 -29.82 1.58 23.21
N GLU A 588 -30.39 2.60 23.85
CA GLU A 588 -29.67 3.83 24.22
C GLU A 588 -28.87 3.71 25.53
N GLY A 589 -27.76 4.46 25.62
CA GLY A 589 -26.71 4.30 26.62
C GLY A 589 -27.14 4.38 28.09
N LYS A 590 -28.20 5.13 28.42
CA LYS A 590 -28.66 5.31 29.81
C LYS A 590 -29.17 4.01 30.45
N HIS A 591 -29.70 3.08 29.65
CA HIS A 591 -30.27 1.83 30.14
C HIS A 591 -29.36 0.62 29.92
N ILE A 592 -28.33 0.74 29.08
CA ILE A 592 -27.49 -0.39 28.68
C ILE A 592 -26.73 -1.00 29.86
N SER A 593 -26.16 -0.17 30.76
CA SER A 593 -25.40 -0.69 31.89
C SER A 593 -26.30 -1.48 32.85
N ALA A 594 -27.47 -0.94 33.21
CA ALA A 594 -28.45 -1.62 34.04
C ALA A 594 -28.96 -2.91 33.39
N LEU A 595 -29.32 -2.86 32.11
CA LEU A 595 -29.74 -4.02 31.33
C LEU A 595 -28.65 -5.10 31.27
N SER A 596 -27.39 -4.70 31.08
CA SER A 596 -26.26 -5.64 31.03
C SER A 596 -26.09 -6.40 32.34
N SER A 597 -26.22 -5.70 33.48
CA SER A 597 -26.13 -6.30 34.81
C SER A 597 -27.31 -7.24 35.10
N ASP A 598 -28.52 -6.85 34.71
CA ASP A 598 -29.73 -7.67 34.89
C ASP A 598 -29.66 -8.96 34.04
N LEU A 599 -29.33 -8.86 32.75
CA LEU A 599 -29.18 -10.02 31.87
C LEU A 599 -28.08 -10.97 32.34
N LEU A 600 -26.92 -10.44 32.75
CA LEU A 600 -25.86 -11.27 33.32
C LEU A 600 -26.26 -11.91 34.66
N GLY A 601 -27.10 -11.24 35.45
CA GLY A 601 -27.69 -11.79 36.67
C GLY A 601 -28.64 -12.96 36.39
N GLN A 602 -29.53 -12.82 35.41
CA GLN A 602 -30.44 -13.87 35.00
C GLN A 602 -29.72 -15.10 34.46
N MET A 603 -28.55 -14.92 33.84
CA MET A 603 -27.69 -16.01 33.35
C MET A 603 -26.72 -16.58 34.41
N GLY A 604 -26.73 -16.05 35.64
CA GLY A 604 -25.83 -16.49 36.70
C GLY A 604 -24.35 -16.11 36.50
N LEU A 605 -24.07 -15.11 35.65
CA LEU A 605 -22.72 -14.68 35.27
C LEU A 605 -22.27 -13.38 35.95
N SER A 606 -23.01 -12.87 36.95
CA SER A 606 -22.68 -11.62 37.65
C SER A 606 -21.25 -11.58 38.20
N ALA A 607 -20.78 -12.69 38.81
CA ALA A 607 -19.47 -12.78 39.45
C ALA A 607 -18.30 -12.69 38.45
N VAL A 608 -18.53 -13.01 37.18
CA VAL A 608 -17.52 -12.99 36.11
C VAL A 608 -17.81 -11.92 35.06
N SER A 609 -18.74 -10.99 35.33
CA SER A 609 -19.23 -10.00 34.36
C SER A 609 -18.12 -9.14 33.73
N ASP A 610 -17.09 -8.81 34.51
CA ASP A 610 -15.95 -7.99 34.09
C ASP A 610 -14.70 -8.83 33.71
N SER A 611 -14.81 -10.15 33.74
CA SER A 611 -13.75 -11.07 33.29
C SER A 611 -13.79 -11.24 31.76
N ARG A 612 -12.61 -11.43 31.15
CA ARG A 612 -12.49 -11.65 29.69
C ARG A 612 -13.13 -12.98 29.30
N VAL A 613 -13.85 -13.00 28.18
CA VAL A 613 -14.50 -14.24 27.71
C VAL A 613 -13.48 -15.33 27.35
N ALA A 614 -12.22 -14.98 27.08
CA ALA A 614 -11.13 -15.94 26.96
C ALA A 614 -11.03 -16.92 28.14
N THR A 615 -11.31 -16.47 29.38
CA THR A 615 -11.19 -17.31 30.59
C THR A 615 -12.45 -18.13 30.89
N PHE A 616 -13.49 -18.00 30.09
CA PHE A 616 -14.78 -18.65 30.34
C PHE A 616 -14.75 -20.10 29.87
N SER A 617 -15.43 -20.98 30.61
CA SER A 617 -15.70 -22.34 30.16
C SER A 617 -16.66 -22.32 28.95
N GLY A 618 -16.69 -23.38 28.15
CA GLY A 618 -17.58 -23.46 26.99
C GLY A 618 -19.06 -23.25 27.34
N GLY A 619 -19.51 -23.73 28.52
CA GLY A 619 -20.88 -23.54 28.99
C GLY A 619 -21.20 -22.11 29.44
N MET A 620 -20.19 -21.31 29.82
CA MET A 620 -20.38 -19.90 30.16
C MET A 620 -20.30 -18.98 28.93
N ARG A 621 -19.60 -19.43 27.87
CA ARG A 621 -19.53 -18.70 26.59
C ARG A 621 -20.84 -18.79 25.82
N ARG A 622 -21.53 -19.92 25.95
CA ARG A 622 -22.84 -20.19 25.37
C ARG A 622 -23.95 -19.60 26.23
#